data_AF-E1WW02-F1
#
_entry.id   AF-E1WW02-F1
#
_cell.length_a   1.000
_cell.length_b   1.000
_cell.length_c   1.000
_cell.angle_alpha   90.00
_cell.angle_beta   90.00
_cell.angle_gamma   90.00
#
_symmetry.space_group_name_H-M   'P 1'
#
loop_
_entity.id
_entity.type
_entity.pdbx_description
1 polymer ?
#
loop_
_entity_poly.entity_id
_entity_poly.type
_entity_poly.pdbx_seq_one_letter_code
_entity_poly.pdbx_strand_id
1 'polypeptide(L)'
;MIKKQKSMRYKKTVRLILISVIIVGSIGLFYSNVLQPPFIHINDGKSLVNPRGTDSIYIYTEDILVAHPPKDTLERMKMMINYYDTAGVSLVDLKKQGDITFYYMGFSKNTCATRKFHLEKQRNVKCNDNETYIGSIGIVRSMEGSPDKWKISISYNLGTEPDADYIGCKTKDYILYDERDSNFYERHKDDEIVRYYHELQERKRHTKSEPKSEQEIFI
;
A
#
# COMPACT_ATOMS: atom_id res chain seq x y z
N MET A 1 28.91 -13.76 55.25
CA MET A 1 28.48 -12.50 54.58
C MET A 1 28.69 -12.46 53.05
N ILE A 2 29.65 -13.20 52.48
CA ILE A 2 30.08 -13.07 51.06
C ILE A 2 29.03 -13.58 50.03
N LYS A 3 28.27 -14.65 50.33
CA LYS A 3 27.23 -15.20 49.42
C LYS A 3 26.07 -14.23 49.14
N LYS A 4 25.62 -13.49 50.15
CA LYS A 4 24.49 -12.54 50.06
C LYS A 4 24.85 -11.32 49.19
N GLN A 5 26.10 -10.89 49.23
CA GLN A 5 26.61 -9.77 48.43
C GLN A 5 26.75 -10.12 46.94
N LYS A 6 27.19 -11.35 46.60
CA LYS A 6 27.19 -11.86 45.20
C LYS A 6 25.78 -11.97 44.63
N SER A 7 24.80 -12.47 45.40
CA SER A 7 23.40 -12.57 44.97
C SER A 7 22.76 -11.21 44.69
N MET A 8 23.02 -10.20 45.53
CA MET A 8 22.50 -8.85 45.30
C MET A 8 23.14 -8.17 44.09
N ARG A 9 24.44 -8.40 43.85
CA ARG A 9 25.14 -7.88 42.65
C ARG A 9 24.56 -8.51 41.37
N TYR A 10 24.34 -9.82 41.38
CA TYR A 10 23.71 -10.54 40.27
C TYR A 10 22.28 -10.03 39.98
N LYS A 11 21.43 -9.89 41.00
CA LYS A 11 20.07 -9.34 40.82
C LYS A 11 20.08 -7.91 40.26
N LYS A 12 21.01 -7.06 40.67
CA LYS A 12 21.16 -5.71 40.10
C LYS A 12 21.60 -5.74 38.64
N THR A 13 22.56 -6.59 38.28
CA THR A 13 23.03 -6.74 36.90
C THR A 13 21.93 -7.26 35.97
N VAL A 14 21.18 -8.29 36.40
CA VAL A 14 20.06 -8.83 35.60
C VAL A 14 18.96 -7.79 35.42
N ARG A 15 18.62 -7.04 36.48
CA ARG A 15 17.62 -5.95 36.40
C ARG A 15 18.07 -4.84 35.44
N LEU A 16 19.36 -4.53 35.41
CA LEU A 16 19.92 -3.53 34.48
C LEU A 16 19.81 -4.01 33.03
N ILE A 17 20.19 -5.25 32.75
CA ILE A 17 20.10 -5.85 31.41
C ILE A 17 18.65 -5.89 30.93
N LEU A 18 17.71 -6.30 31.79
CA LEU A 18 16.29 -6.35 31.44
C LEU A 18 15.75 -4.97 31.09
N ILE A 19 16.11 -3.93 31.86
CA ILE A 19 15.73 -2.54 31.56
C ILE A 19 16.34 -2.09 30.23
N SER A 20 17.61 -2.39 29.95
CA SER A 20 18.25 -2.06 28.67
C SER A 20 17.57 -2.74 27.49
N VAL A 21 17.21 -4.02 27.61
CA VAL A 21 16.49 -4.77 26.57
C VAL A 21 15.12 -4.15 26.30
N ILE A 22 14.39 -3.78 27.35
CA ILE A 22 13.08 -3.13 27.21
C ILE A 22 13.22 -1.77 26.52
N ILE A 23 14.21 -0.95 26.91
CA ILE A 23 14.44 0.37 26.31
C ILE A 23 14.81 0.24 24.83
N VAL A 24 15.77 -0.62 24.49
CA VAL A 24 16.18 -0.82 23.09
C VAL A 24 15.06 -1.42 22.25
N GLY A 25 14.33 -2.40 22.79
CA GLY A 25 13.16 -3.00 22.13
C GLY A 25 12.02 -1.99 21.92
N SER A 26 11.77 -1.13 22.90
CA SER A 26 10.76 -0.06 22.80
C SER A 26 11.17 0.96 21.74
N ILE A 27 12.43 1.40 21.73
CA ILE A 27 12.95 2.32 20.71
C ILE A 27 12.82 1.68 19.32
N GLY A 28 13.20 0.42 19.16
CA GLY A 28 13.05 -0.32 17.89
C GLY A 28 11.59 -0.38 17.41
N LEU A 29 10.66 -0.71 18.31
CA LEU A 29 9.21 -0.72 18.03
C LEU A 29 8.66 0.66 17.65
N PHE A 30 9.12 1.72 18.31
CA PHE A 30 8.75 3.09 17.99
C PHE A 30 9.30 3.50 16.61
N TYR A 31 10.55 3.19 16.29
CA TYR A 31 11.09 3.49 14.96
C TYR A 31 10.36 2.73 13.85
N SER A 32 10.00 1.47 14.05
CA SER A 32 9.22 0.70 13.06
C SER A 32 7.82 1.27 12.82
N ASN A 33 7.18 1.86 13.84
CA ASN A 33 5.86 2.49 13.70
C ASN A 33 5.93 3.93 13.15
N VAL A 34 7.00 4.69 13.43
CA VAL A 34 7.21 6.05 12.93
C VAL A 34 7.71 6.07 11.47
N LEU A 35 8.34 5.00 11.01
CA LEU A 35 8.86 4.87 9.63
C LEU A 35 7.78 4.66 8.57
N GLN A 36 6.56 4.25 8.95
CA GLN A 36 5.46 4.18 7.99
C GLN A 36 4.85 5.58 7.80
N PRO A 37 4.73 6.05 6.54
CA PRO A 37 4.01 7.29 6.24
C PRO A 37 2.64 7.28 6.91
N PRO A 38 2.24 8.31 7.67
CA PRO A 38 0.86 8.38 8.15
C PRO A 38 -0.09 8.44 6.94
N PHE A 39 -0.94 7.44 6.80
CA PHE A 39 -1.96 7.36 5.76
C PHE A 39 -3.30 7.84 6.31
N ILE A 40 -4.00 8.68 5.55
CA ILE A 40 -5.40 9.05 5.80
C ILE A 40 -6.23 8.46 4.67
N HIS A 41 -7.04 7.46 5.00
CA HIS A 41 -7.94 6.81 4.04
C HIS A 41 -9.22 7.62 3.87
N ILE A 42 -9.56 7.95 2.63
CA ILE A 42 -10.78 8.62 2.22
C ILE A 42 -11.51 7.70 1.25
N ASN A 43 -12.71 7.27 1.62
CA ASN A 43 -13.52 6.39 0.80
C ASN A 43 -14.52 7.24 -0.01
N ASP A 44 -14.35 7.29 -1.33
CA ASP A 44 -15.29 7.96 -2.23
C ASP A 44 -16.40 7.03 -2.73
N GLY A 45 -16.17 5.72 -2.63
CA GLY A 45 -17.17 4.67 -2.84
C GLY A 45 -17.39 4.30 -4.30
N LYS A 46 -18.55 3.67 -4.55
CA LYS A 46 -18.93 3.17 -5.86
C LYS A 46 -19.64 4.27 -6.67
N SER A 47 -19.21 4.48 -7.91
CA SER A 47 -19.82 5.41 -8.87
C SER A 47 -20.08 4.75 -10.23
N LEU A 48 -21.11 5.22 -10.93
CA LEU A 48 -21.43 4.84 -12.30
C LEU A 48 -20.88 5.92 -13.24
N VAL A 49 -19.90 5.57 -14.06
CA VAL A 49 -19.15 6.56 -14.87
C VAL A 49 -19.59 6.56 -16.33
N ASN A 50 -20.14 5.44 -16.83
CA ASN A 50 -20.72 5.38 -18.17
C ASN A 50 -22.18 4.88 -18.14
N PRO A 51 -23.15 5.76 -17.84
CA PRO A 51 -24.56 5.39 -17.77
C PRO A 51 -25.24 5.24 -19.14
N ARG A 52 -24.59 5.63 -20.25
CA ARG A 52 -25.21 5.70 -21.60
C ARG A 52 -24.52 4.82 -22.67
N GLY A 53 -23.53 4.01 -22.29
CA GLY A 53 -22.92 3.00 -23.17
C GLY A 53 -23.69 1.67 -23.17
N THR A 54 -23.35 0.78 -24.10
CA THR A 54 -23.94 -0.57 -24.20
C THR A 54 -23.66 -1.43 -22.97
N ASP A 55 -22.61 -1.10 -22.19
CA ASP A 55 -22.27 -1.68 -20.89
C ASP A 55 -22.09 -0.58 -19.84
N SER A 56 -22.78 -0.71 -18.70
CA SER A 56 -22.62 0.19 -17.55
C SER A 56 -21.27 -0.04 -16.86
N ILE A 57 -20.45 1.01 -16.78
CA ILE A 57 -19.13 0.93 -16.13
C ILE A 57 -19.23 1.41 -14.68
N TYR A 58 -19.02 0.48 -13.75
CA TYR A 58 -18.95 0.79 -12.32
C TYR A 58 -17.51 0.90 -11.86
N ILE A 59 -17.19 2.02 -11.21
CA ILE A 59 -15.86 2.31 -10.67
C ILE A 59 -15.99 2.45 -9.16
N TYR A 60 -15.10 1.79 -8.43
CA TYR A 60 -14.91 2.02 -7.01
C TYR A 60 -13.62 2.79 -6.79
N THR A 61 -13.72 3.95 -6.15
CA THR A 61 -12.58 4.86 -5.94
C THR A 61 -12.31 5.08 -4.47
N GLU A 62 -11.04 5.01 -4.10
CA GLU A 62 -10.52 5.37 -2.78
C GLU A 62 -9.35 6.35 -2.96
N ASP A 63 -9.24 7.32 -2.07
CA ASP A 63 -8.16 8.31 -2.06
C ASP A 63 -7.38 8.21 -0.73
N ILE A 64 -6.06 8.16 -0.83
CA ILE A 64 -5.16 8.04 0.32
C ILE A 64 -4.27 9.28 0.39
N LEU A 65 -4.35 10.01 1.50
CA LEU A 65 -3.40 11.09 1.79
C LEU A 65 -2.20 10.53 2.55
N VAL A 66 -1.01 10.74 1.99
CA VAL A 66 0.26 10.22 2.51
C VAL A 66 1.07 11.36 3.12
N ALA A 67 1.34 11.29 4.43
CA ALA A 67 2.28 12.18 5.07
C ALA A 67 3.71 11.67 4.85
N HIS A 68 4.59 12.54 4.36
CA HIS A 68 6.02 12.21 4.12
C HIS A 68 6.24 10.99 3.21
N PRO A 69 5.72 10.98 1.96
CA PRO A 69 5.99 9.88 1.04
C PRO A 69 7.49 9.78 0.73
N PRO A 70 8.00 8.58 0.39
CA PRO A 70 9.38 8.41 -0.06
C PRO A 70 9.73 9.37 -1.21
N LYS A 71 10.99 9.80 -1.29
CA LYS A 71 11.46 10.61 -2.42
C LYS A 71 11.70 9.77 -3.67
N ASP A 72 12.22 8.57 -3.46
CA ASP A 72 12.54 7.61 -4.51
C ASP A 72 11.27 6.97 -5.10
N THR A 73 11.25 6.83 -6.43
CA THR A 73 10.10 6.34 -7.20
C THR A 73 9.80 4.88 -6.91
N LEU A 74 10.82 4.04 -6.80
CA LEU A 74 10.68 2.62 -6.50
C LEU A 74 10.14 2.42 -5.09
N GLU A 75 10.64 3.17 -4.10
CA GLU A 75 10.12 3.12 -2.73
C GLU A 75 8.68 3.66 -2.63
N ARG A 76 8.28 4.65 -3.44
CA ARG A 76 6.86 5.05 -3.56
C ARG A 76 6.00 3.92 -4.09
N MET A 77 6.46 3.20 -5.11
CA MET A 77 5.74 2.06 -5.67
C MET A 77 5.57 0.94 -4.64
N LYS A 78 6.63 0.57 -3.92
CA LYS A 78 6.57 -0.40 -2.81
C LYS A 78 5.62 0.04 -1.70
N MET A 79 5.64 1.33 -1.33
CA MET A 79 4.72 1.92 -0.35
C MET A 79 3.26 1.76 -0.79
N MET A 80 2.93 2.13 -2.03
CA MET A 80 1.57 1.97 -2.56
C MET A 80 1.15 0.49 -2.55
N ILE A 81 2.03 -0.42 -3.01
CA ILE A 81 1.78 -1.86 -3.03
C ILE A 81 1.48 -2.38 -1.62
N ASN A 82 2.29 -2.03 -0.63
CA ASN A 82 2.09 -2.47 0.76
C ASN A 82 0.79 -1.95 1.34
N TYR A 83 0.46 -0.68 1.08
CA TYR A 83 -0.78 -0.10 1.57
C TYR A 83 -2.01 -0.76 0.94
N TYR A 84 -2.02 -0.90 -0.39
CA TYR A 84 -3.05 -1.64 -1.12
C TYR A 84 -3.20 -3.07 -0.61
N ASP A 85 -2.09 -3.76 -0.39
CA ASP A 85 -2.09 -5.12 0.12
C ASP A 85 -2.66 -5.22 1.55
N THR A 86 -2.55 -4.17 2.36
CA THR A 86 -3.04 -4.16 3.75
C THR A 86 -4.50 -3.69 3.87
N ALA A 87 -4.88 -2.64 3.14
CA ALA A 87 -6.14 -1.93 3.34
C ALA A 87 -7.04 -1.92 2.10
N GLY A 88 -6.52 -2.28 0.93
CA GLY A 88 -7.27 -2.27 -0.32
C GLY A 88 -8.15 -3.49 -0.54
N VAL A 89 -9.05 -3.39 -1.52
CA VAL A 89 -9.93 -4.50 -1.89
C VAL A 89 -9.17 -5.49 -2.78
N SER A 90 -9.13 -6.76 -2.36
CA SER A 90 -8.42 -7.79 -3.12
C SER A 90 -9.12 -8.11 -4.44
N LEU A 91 -8.36 -8.52 -5.46
CA LEU A 91 -8.92 -8.98 -6.74
C LEU A 91 -9.93 -10.12 -6.57
N VAL A 92 -9.69 -11.03 -5.63
CA VAL A 92 -10.60 -12.15 -5.34
C VAL A 92 -11.94 -11.65 -4.81
N ASP A 93 -11.91 -10.67 -3.91
CA ASP A 93 -13.13 -10.14 -3.31
C ASP A 93 -13.90 -9.25 -4.29
N LEU A 94 -13.20 -8.47 -5.13
CA LEU A 94 -13.81 -7.75 -6.25
C LEU A 94 -14.53 -8.69 -7.23
N LYS A 95 -13.89 -9.81 -7.60
CA LYS A 95 -14.50 -10.83 -8.46
C LYS A 95 -15.77 -11.44 -7.86
N LYS A 96 -15.80 -11.65 -6.53
CA LYS A 96 -16.98 -12.16 -5.83
C LYS A 96 -18.13 -11.14 -5.81
N GLN A 97 -17.82 -9.85 -5.68
CA GLN A 97 -18.84 -8.79 -5.73
C GLN A 97 -19.47 -8.69 -7.13
N GLY A 98 -18.65 -8.80 -8.18
CA GLY A 98 -19.10 -8.97 -9.57
C GLY A 98 -19.78 -7.75 -10.19
N ASP A 99 -19.93 -6.66 -9.45
CA ASP A 99 -20.67 -5.46 -9.80
C ASP A 99 -19.77 -4.24 -10.04
N ILE A 100 -18.44 -4.43 -10.01
CA ILE A 100 -17.40 -3.43 -10.22
C ILE A 100 -16.59 -3.81 -11.47
N THR A 101 -16.35 -2.84 -12.34
CA THR A 101 -15.51 -2.99 -13.54
C THR A 101 -14.09 -2.49 -13.28
N PHE A 102 -13.94 -1.48 -12.43
CA PHE A 102 -12.68 -0.86 -12.06
C PHE A 102 -12.61 -0.58 -10.57
N TYR A 103 -11.51 -0.97 -9.95
CA TYR A 103 -11.13 -0.49 -8.63
C TYR A 103 -9.91 0.40 -8.76
N TYR A 104 -9.92 1.55 -8.09
CA TYR A 104 -8.88 2.55 -8.17
C TYR A 104 -8.59 3.12 -6.78
N MET A 105 -7.34 2.98 -6.34
CA MET A 105 -6.84 3.58 -5.11
C MET A 105 -5.80 4.65 -5.47
N GLY A 106 -6.17 5.92 -5.33
CA GLY A 106 -5.31 7.08 -5.57
C GLY A 106 -4.48 7.43 -4.34
N PHE A 107 -3.24 7.88 -4.55
CA PHE A 107 -2.35 8.35 -3.50
C PHE A 107 -1.91 9.77 -3.78
N SER A 108 -2.08 10.64 -2.79
CA SER A 108 -1.73 12.06 -2.85
C SER A 108 -0.97 12.48 -1.60
N LYS A 109 -0.06 13.46 -1.73
CA LYS A 109 0.65 14.05 -0.59
C LYS A 109 -0.35 14.72 0.34
N ASN A 110 -0.15 14.55 1.65
CA ASN A 110 -0.95 15.18 2.67
C ASN A 110 -0.54 16.66 2.87
N THR A 111 -1.11 17.56 2.07
CA THR A 111 -0.85 19.00 2.09
C THR A 111 -2.08 19.77 2.55
N CYS A 112 -1.94 21.07 2.82
CA CYS A 112 -3.09 21.92 3.13
C CYS A 112 -4.12 21.91 1.99
N ALA A 113 -3.68 21.95 0.73
CA ALA A 113 -4.57 21.95 -0.43
C ALA A 113 -5.32 20.62 -0.56
N THR A 114 -4.63 19.48 -0.47
CA THR A 114 -5.28 18.16 -0.60
C THR A 114 -6.21 17.86 0.57
N ARG A 115 -5.89 18.32 1.80
CA ARG A 115 -6.82 18.25 2.94
C ARG A 115 -8.09 19.04 2.68
N LYS A 116 -7.98 20.30 2.22
CA LYS A 116 -9.16 21.12 1.91
C LYS A 116 -10.01 20.49 0.80
N PHE A 117 -9.37 19.94 -0.22
CA PHE A 117 -10.07 19.30 -1.33
C PHE A 117 -10.79 18.01 -0.90
N HIS A 118 -10.08 17.05 -0.33
CA HIS A 118 -10.63 15.72 -0.07
C HIS A 118 -11.37 15.61 1.28
N LEU A 119 -10.90 16.27 2.34
CA LEU A 119 -11.47 16.17 3.70
C LEU A 119 -12.52 17.26 3.96
N GLU A 120 -12.23 18.51 3.61
CA GLU A 120 -13.18 19.63 3.81
C GLU A 120 -14.16 19.78 2.64
N LYS A 121 -14.03 18.95 1.59
CA LYS A 121 -14.87 18.92 0.39
C LYS A 121 -14.96 20.28 -0.33
N GLN A 122 -13.94 21.14 -0.20
CA GLN A 122 -13.82 22.41 -0.91
C GLN A 122 -13.29 22.17 -2.33
N ARG A 123 -14.16 21.71 -3.23
CA ARG A 123 -13.79 21.31 -4.60
C ARG A 123 -13.26 22.45 -5.49
N ASN A 124 -13.39 23.70 -5.06
CA ASN A 124 -12.83 24.87 -5.72
C ASN A 124 -11.33 25.08 -5.44
N VAL A 125 -10.77 24.39 -4.44
CA VAL A 125 -9.33 24.44 -4.15
C VAL A 125 -8.59 23.68 -5.25
N LYS A 126 -7.70 24.38 -5.95
CA LYS A 126 -6.83 23.77 -6.95
C LYS A 126 -5.71 23.00 -6.25
N CYS A 127 -5.61 21.71 -6.53
CA CYS A 127 -4.42 20.91 -6.23
C CYS A 127 -3.51 20.92 -7.46
N ASN A 128 -2.21 21.11 -7.26
CA ASN A 128 -1.25 20.92 -8.34
C ASN A 128 -0.89 19.43 -8.38
N ASP A 129 -1.52 18.66 -9.27
CA ASP A 129 -1.30 17.21 -9.35
C ASP A 129 0.16 16.85 -9.62
N ASN A 130 0.95 17.72 -10.28
CA ASN A 130 2.40 17.51 -10.42
C ASN A 130 3.11 17.43 -9.07
N GLU A 131 2.72 18.31 -8.14
CA GLU A 131 3.33 18.39 -6.82
C GLU A 131 2.69 17.41 -5.85
N THR A 132 1.38 17.20 -5.93
CA THR A 132 0.63 16.50 -4.90
C THR A 132 0.30 15.07 -5.24
N TYR A 133 0.12 14.71 -6.51
CA TYR A 133 -0.20 13.33 -6.87
C TYR A 133 1.04 12.45 -6.73
N ILE A 134 0.88 11.26 -6.18
CA ILE A 134 1.96 10.28 -6.02
C ILE A 134 1.81 9.19 -7.08
N GLY A 135 0.59 8.71 -7.28
CA GLY A 135 0.30 7.56 -8.12
C GLY A 135 -1.00 6.89 -7.68
N SER A 136 -1.28 5.74 -8.27
CA SER A 136 -2.43 4.94 -7.95
C SER A 136 -2.17 3.47 -8.18
N ILE A 137 -2.94 2.62 -7.52
CA ILE A 137 -3.06 1.20 -7.86
C ILE A 137 -4.46 0.96 -8.40
N GLY A 138 -4.53 0.30 -9.55
CA GLY A 138 -5.76 -0.03 -10.24
C GLY A 138 -5.90 -1.52 -10.45
N ILE A 139 -7.13 -2.03 -10.28
CA ILE A 139 -7.54 -3.37 -10.68
C ILE A 139 -8.58 -3.20 -11.77
N VAL A 140 -8.26 -3.72 -12.95
CA VAL A 140 -9.00 -3.42 -14.17
C VAL A 140 -9.44 -4.71 -14.82
N ARG A 141 -10.74 -4.79 -15.10
CA ARG A 141 -11.30 -5.83 -15.99
C ARG A 141 -10.91 -5.49 -17.43
N SER A 142 -10.32 -6.44 -18.15
CA SER A 142 -9.95 -6.23 -19.56
C SER A 142 -11.21 -6.05 -20.39
N MET A 143 -11.35 -4.93 -21.08
CA MET A 143 -12.53 -4.67 -21.93
C MET A 143 -12.40 -5.23 -23.34
N GLU A 144 -11.17 -5.46 -23.81
CA GLU A 144 -10.90 -5.91 -25.17
C GLU A 144 -10.57 -7.41 -25.20
N GLY A 145 -11.39 -8.18 -25.92
CA GLY A 145 -11.16 -9.58 -26.29
C GLY A 145 -11.27 -10.62 -25.16
N SER A 146 -11.26 -10.23 -23.88
CA SER A 146 -11.32 -11.17 -22.76
C SER A 146 -11.92 -10.52 -21.50
N PRO A 147 -13.25 -10.28 -21.45
CA PRO A 147 -13.91 -9.62 -20.33
C PRO A 147 -13.66 -10.34 -19.00
N ASP A 148 -13.40 -11.64 -18.99
CA ASP A 148 -13.22 -12.38 -17.73
C ASP A 148 -11.82 -12.27 -17.12
N LYS A 149 -10.91 -11.57 -17.80
CA LYS A 149 -9.51 -11.43 -17.40
C LYS A 149 -9.27 -10.09 -16.73
N TRP A 150 -8.48 -10.12 -15.67
CA TRP A 150 -8.16 -8.96 -14.86
C TRP A 150 -6.67 -8.64 -14.89
N LYS A 151 -6.35 -7.36 -14.70
CA LYS A 151 -4.98 -6.89 -14.51
C LYS A 151 -4.90 -6.01 -13.27
N ILE A 152 -3.74 -6.04 -12.62
CA ILE A 152 -3.38 -5.11 -11.55
C ILE A 152 -2.22 -4.26 -12.06
N SER A 153 -2.36 -2.96 -11.97
CA SER A 153 -1.34 -2.01 -12.42
C SER A 153 -1.14 -0.90 -11.40
N ILE A 154 0.08 -0.38 -11.37
CA ILE A 154 0.42 0.83 -10.65
C ILE A 154 0.67 1.94 -11.66
N SER A 155 0.05 3.09 -11.44
CA SER A 155 0.37 4.32 -12.13
C SER A 155 1.18 5.16 -11.16
N TYR A 156 2.29 5.76 -11.59
CA TYR A 156 3.07 6.63 -10.71
C TYR A 156 3.33 7.97 -11.38
N ASN A 157 3.30 9.03 -10.58
CA ASN A 157 3.57 10.37 -11.03
C ASN A 157 5.07 10.55 -11.29
N LEU A 158 5.43 11.02 -12.48
CA LEU A 158 6.78 11.41 -12.86
C LEU A 158 7.19 12.79 -12.30
N GLY A 159 6.29 13.48 -11.58
CA GLY A 159 6.37 14.80 -10.94
C GLY A 159 7.45 15.02 -9.88
N THR A 160 8.60 14.37 -10.05
CA THR A 160 9.90 14.76 -9.48
C THR A 160 10.99 14.94 -10.56
N GLU A 161 10.67 14.73 -11.84
CA GLU A 161 11.52 15.13 -12.97
C GLU A 161 11.43 16.65 -13.19
N PRO A 162 12.55 17.34 -13.51
CA PRO A 162 12.61 18.80 -13.63
C PRO A 162 11.59 19.43 -14.60
N ASP A 163 11.12 18.67 -15.60
CA ASP A 163 10.25 19.17 -16.66
C ASP A 163 8.74 18.98 -16.37
N ALA A 164 8.38 18.36 -15.24
CA ALA A 164 6.98 18.06 -14.92
C ALA A 164 6.13 19.33 -14.78
N ASP A 165 6.72 20.43 -14.31
CA ASP A 165 6.04 21.73 -14.10
C ASP A 165 5.47 22.33 -15.39
N TYR A 166 6.02 21.99 -16.57
CA TYR A 166 5.58 22.54 -17.86
C TYR A 166 4.52 21.73 -18.60
N ILE A 167 4.38 20.44 -18.29
CA ILE A 167 3.64 19.50 -19.16
C ILE A 167 2.37 18.93 -18.48
N GLY A 168 2.19 19.21 -17.18
CA GLY A 168 1.13 18.61 -16.37
C GLY A 168 1.47 17.19 -15.92
N CYS A 169 0.55 16.58 -15.16
CA CYS A 169 0.80 15.31 -14.48
C CYS A 169 1.06 14.21 -15.50
N LYS A 170 2.33 13.83 -15.65
CA LYS A 170 2.70 12.65 -16.45
C LYS A 170 2.74 11.45 -15.53
N THR A 171 1.89 10.49 -15.82
CA THR A 171 1.93 9.19 -15.17
C THR A 171 2.57 8.16 -16.09
N LYS A 172 3.25 7.19 -15.49
CA LYS A 172 3.65 5.97 -16.18
C LYS A 172 2.96 4.79 -15.52
N ASP A 173 2.38 3.94 -16.36
CA ASP A 173 1.72 2.72 -15.93
C ASP A 173 2.70 1.55 -15.94
N TYR A 174 2.55 0.70 -14.93
CA TYR A 174 3.40 -0.45 -14.70
C TYR A 174 2.51 -1.62 -14.27
N ILE A 175 2.61 -2.76 -14.98
CA ILE A 175 1.73 -3.91 -14.75
C ILE A 175 2.36 -4.81 -13.69
N LEU A 176 1.59 -5.15 -12.65
CA LEU A 176 2.03 -6.04 -11.56
C LEU A 176 1.55 -7.48 -11.78
N TYR A 177 0.41 -7.64 -12.45
CA TYR A 177 -0.24 -8.92 -12.69
C TYR A 177 -1.20 -8.80 -13.87
N ASP A 178 -1.25 -9.81 -14.75
CA ASP A 178 -2.16 -9.87 -15.89
C ASP A 178 -2.64 -11.29 -16.16
N GLU A 179 -3.94 -11.55 -16.01
CA GLU A 179 -4.53 -12.89 -16.22
C GLU A 179 -4.57 -13.35 -17.69
N ARG A 180 -4.30 -12.43 -18.62
CA ARG A 180 -4.19 -12.71 -20.05
C ARG A 180 -2.85 -13.36 -20.39
N ASP A 181 -1.83 -13.12 -19.57
CA ASP A 181 -0.51 -13.74 -19.71
C ASP A 181 -0.28 -14.76 -18.59
N SER A 182 -0.52 -16.05 -18.91
CA SER A 182 -0.33 -17.15 -17.97
C SER A 182 1.09 -17.27 -17.41
N ASN A 183 2.08 -16.70 -18.12
CA ASN A 183 3.49 -16.73 -17.74
C ASN A 183 4.03 -15.32 -17.43
N PHE A 184 3.14 -14.38 -17.07
CA PHE A 184 3.50 -12.98 -16.80
C PHE A 184 4.69 -12.86 -15.84
N TYR A 185 4.59 -13.52 -14.68
CA TYR A 185 5.65 -13.44 -13.68
C TYR A 185 6.99 -13.95 -14.23
N GLU A 186 7.04 -15.12 -14.86
CA GLU A 186 8.30 -15.69 -15.37
C GLU A 186 8.98 -14.80 -16.42
N ARG A 187 8.20 -14.05 -17.21
CA ARG A 187 8.72 -13.09 -18.20
C ARG A 187 9.23 -11.80 -17.58
N HIS A 188 8.73 -11.45 -16.40
CA HIS A 188 8.98 -10.16 -15.75
C HIS A 188 9.64 -10.28 -14.37
N LYS A 189 10.10 -11.48 -13.97
CA LYS A 189 10.70 -11.75 -12.66
C LYS A 189 11.98 -10.97 -12.36
N ASP A 190 12.67 -10.51 -13.40
CA ASP A 190 13.86 -9.68 -13.28
C ASP A 190 13.51 -8.21 -12.99
N ASP A 191 12.23 -7.82 -13.16
CA ASP A 191 11.78 -6.51 -12.74
C ASP A 191 11.54 -6.47 -11.23
N GLU A 192 12.13 -5.47 -10.58
CA GLU A 192 12.10 -5.34 -9.13
C GLU A 192 10.68 -5.19 -8.56
N ILE A 193 9.81 -4.42 -9.22
CA ILE A 193 8.46 -4.15 -8.71
C ILE A 193 7.54 -5.36 -8.94
N VAL A 194 7.65 -6.04 -10.09
CA VAL A 194 6.92 -7.29 -10.33
C VAL A 194 7.35 -8.36 -9.33
N ARG A 195 8.66 -8.53 -9.14
CA ARG A 195 9.22 -9.47 -8.17
C ARG A 195 8.78 -9.15 -6.75
N TYR A 196 8.86 -7.88 -6.35
CA TYR A 196 8.41 -7.42 -5.03
C TYR A 196 6.93 -7.74 -4.78
N TYR A 197 6.06 -7.43 -5.75
CA TYR A 197 4.63 -7.74 -5.65
C TYR A 197 4.39 -9.26 -5.52
N HIS A 198 5.06 -10.06 -6.35
CA HIS A 198 4.94 -11.52 -6.32
C HIS A 198 5.36 -12.11 -4.95
N GLU A 199 6.55 -11.76 -4.46
CA GLU A 199 7.04 -12.23 -3.17
C GLU A 199 6.11 -11.85 -2.01
N LEU A 200 5.51 -10.66 -2.05
CA LEU A 200 4.52 -10.21 -1.06
C LEU A 200 3.28 -11.12 -1.06
N GLN A 201 2.78 -11.47 -2.25
CA GLN A 201 1.63 -12.39 -2.38
C GLN A 201 1.96 -13.81 -1.92
N GLU A 202 3.17 -14.31 -2.18
CA GLU A 202 3.61 -15.64 -1.72
C GLU A 202 3.68 -15.72 -0.19
N ARG A 203 4.31 -14.72 0.46
CA ARG A 203 4.39 -14.66 1.94
C ARG A 203 3.03 -14.78 2.59
N LYS A 204 2.03 -14.07 2.05
CA LYS A 204 0.63 -14.15 2.54
C LYS A 204 0.00 -15.52 2.40
N ARG A 205 0.28 -16.25 1.32
CA ARG A 205 -0.21 -17.62 1.13
C ARG A 205 0.36 -18.54 2.22
N HIS A 206 1.66 -18.42 2.49
CA HIS A 206 2.34 -19.21 3.52
C HIS A 206 1.82 -18.91 4.93
N THR A 207 1.62 -17.63 5.29
CA THR A 207 1.08 -17.26 6.61
C THR A 207 -0.39 -17.69 6.80
N LYS A 208 -1.18 -17.79 5.73
CA LYS A 208 -2.55 -18.33 5.81
C LYS A 208 -2.60 -19.86 5.91
N SER A 209 -1.56 -20.56 5.44
CA SER A 209 -1.49 -22.03 5.48
C SER A 209 -0.93 -22.62 6.78
N GLU A 210 -0.28 -21.81 7.62
CA GLU A 210 0.12 -22.24 8.96
C GLU A 210 -1.08 -22.12 9.91
N PRO A 211 -1.62 -23.24 10.44
CA PRO A 211 -2.55 -23.13 11.56
C PRO A 211 -1.80 -22.47 12.71
N LYS A 212 -2.43 -21.46 13.34
CA LYS A 212 -1.96 -20.96 14.64
C LYS A 212 -1.94 -22.15 15.58
N SER A 213 -0.76 -22.75 15.78
CA SER A 213 -0.57 -23.72 16.84
C SER A 213 -0.89 -22.99 18.13
N GLU A 214 -2.02 -23.35 18.73
CA GLU A 214 -2.35 -22.98 20.10
C GLU A 214 -1.14 -23.37 20.96
N GLN A 215 -0.39 -22.37 21.42
CA GLN A 215 0.52 -22.57 22.53
C GLN A 215 -0.38 -22.84 23.73
N GLU A 216 -0.62 -24.13 24.01
CA GLU A 216 -1.11 -24.61 25.29
C GLU A 216 -0.17 -24.08 26.38
N ILE A 217 -0.61 -23.02 27.04
CA ILE A 217 -0.05 -22.60 28.31
C ILE A 217 -0.58 -23.61 29.34
N PHE A 218 0.21 -24.64 29.64
CA PHE A 218 0.01 -25.40 30.87
C PHE A 218 0.36 -24.48 32.05
N ILE A 219 -0.65 -24.14 32.85
CA ILE A 219 -0.54 -23.51 34.17
C ILE A 219 -0.14 -24.56 35.20
#